data_AF-A0A657LT00-F1
#
_entry.id   AF-A0A657LT00-F1
#
_cell.length_a   1.000
_cell.length_b   1.000
_cell.length_c   1.000
_cell.angle_alpha   90.00
_cell.angle_beta   90.00
_cell.angle_gamma   90.00
#
_symmetry.space_group_name_H-M   'P 1'
#
loop_
_entity.id
_entity.type
_entity.pdbx_description
1 polymer ?
#
loop_
_entity_poly.entity_id
_entity_poly.type
_entity_poly.pdbx_seq_one_letter_code
_entity_poly.pdbx_strand_id
1 'polypeptide(L)' 'MTQFRFHIERAIEVHGSQVKLAQAVGCSQQYISWLLSDAKQISVEKAVDFERATGGKVSRHDLRPDFFGSAPAERASA' A
#
# COMPACT_ATOMS: atom_id res chain seq x y z
N MET A 1 -16.37 -2.58 -2.42
CA MET A 1 -15.66 -2.56 -1.12
C MET A 1 -14.18 -2.50 -1.45
N THR A 2 -13.52 -1.36 -1.22
CA THR A 2 -12.11 -1.20 -1.55
C THR A 2 -11.28 -2.07 -0.60
N GLN A 3 -10.62 -3.09 -1.14
CA GLN A 3 -9.81 -4.06 -0.39
C GLN A 3 -8.47 -3.47 0.09
N PHE A 4 -8.37 -2.15 0.30
CA PHE A 4 -7.09 -1.51 0.59
C PHE A 4 -6.41 -2.12 1.84
N ARG A 5 -7.19 -2.48 2.87
CA ARG A 5 -6.66 -3.14 4.09
C ARG A 5 -5.93 -4.44 3.77
N PHE A 6 -6.51 -5.29 2.92
CA PHE A 6 -5.87 -6.52 2.44
C PHE A 6 -4.51 -6.22 1.76
N HIS A 7 -4.43 -5.13 1.00
CA HIS A 7 -3.18 -4.70 0.38
C HIS A 7 -2.16 -4.16 1.41
N ILE A 8 -2.61 -3.53 2.50
CA ILE A 8 -1.74 -3.14 3.62
C ILE A 8 -1.21 -4.39 4.35
N GLU A 9 -2.04 -5.40 4.60
CA GLU A 9 -1.63 -6.67 5.20
C GLU A 9 -0.57 -7.36 4.34
N ARG A 10 -0.79 -7.42 3.03
CA ARG A 10 0.19 -7.96 2.09
C ARG A 10 1.50 -7.16 2.08
N ALA A 11 1.44 -5.83 2.20
CA ALA A 11 2.64 -5.00 2.32
C ALA A 11 3.44 -5.33 3.60
N ILE A 12 2.73 -5.66 4.69
CA ILE A 12 3.33 -6.10 5.96
C ILE A 12 4.00 -7.45 5.77
N GLU A 13 3.35 -8.41 5.11
CA GLU A 13 3.93 -9.73 4.83
C GLU A 13 5.22 -9.62 4.00
N VAL A 14 5.24 -8.72 3.00
CA VAL A 14 6.44 -8.47 2.17
C VAL A 14 7.64 -8.02 3.00
N HIS A 15 7.42 -7.23 4.05
CA HIS A 15 8.48 -6.74 4.95
C HIS A 15 8.68 -7.61 6.18
N GLY A 16 7.72 -8.50 6.48
CA GLY A 16 7.68 -9.39 7.63
C GLY A 16 7.12 -8.77 8.92
N SER A 17 6.97 -7.45 9.03
CA SER A 17 6.31 -6.81 10.18
C SER A 17 5.85 -5.39 9.90
N GLN A 18 4.90 -4.90 10.70
CA GLN A 18 4.41 -3.51 10.61
C GLN A 18 5.53 -2.49 10.85
N VAL A 19 6.45 -2.77 11.77
CA VAL A 19 7.60 -1.89 12.07
C VAL A 19 8.53 -1.80 10.87
N LYS A 20 8.87 -2.93 10.24
CA LYS A 20 9.76 -2.96 9.07
C LYS A 20 9.14 -2.24 7.87
N LEU A 21 7.84 -2.44 7.64
CA LEU A 21 7.11 -1.70 6.61
C LEU A 21 7.11 -0.20 6.91
N ALA A 22 6.80 0.20 8.15
CA ALA A 22 6.77 1.61 8.54
C ALA A 22 8.14 2.30 8.34
N GLN A 23 9.23 1.61 8.68
CA GLN A 23 10.59 2.09 8.42
C GLN A 23 10.88 2.24 6.92
N ALA A 24 10.48 1.27 6.10
CA ALA A 24 10.68 1.32 4.65
C ALA A 24 9.84 2.43 3.97
N VAL A 25 8.63 2.69 4.48
CA VAL A 25 7.73 3.76 3.99
C VAL A 25 8.09 5.13 4.56
N GLY A 26 8.86 5.20 5.65
CA GLY A 26 9.14 6.45 6.36
C GLY A 26 7.93 7.00 7.12
N CYS A 27 7.23 6.14 7.85
CA CYS A 27 6.11 6.52 8.73
C CYS A 27 6.21 5.82 10.10
N SER A 28 5.29 6.12 11.02
CA SER A 28 5.22 5.43 12.31
C SER A 28 4.52 4.07 12.18
N GLN A 29 4.90 3.08 13.00
CA GLN A 29 4.18 1.81 13.06
C GLN A 29 2.70 2.02 13.48
N GLN A 30 2.43 3.02 14.32
CA GLN A 30 1.07 3.40 14.71
C GLN A 30 0.21 3.81 13.51
N TYR A 31 0.81 4.49 12.51
CA TYR A 31 0.11 4.82 11.27
C TYR A 31 -0.33 3.56 10.52
N ILE A 32 0.53 2.53 10.45
CA ILE A 32 0.17 1.23 9.86
C ILE A 32 -0.97 0.57 10.63
N SER A 33 -0.90 0.56 11.97
CA SER A 33 -1.97 0.01 12.82
C SER A 33 -3.30 0.73 12.63
N TRP A 34 -3.26 2.06 12.48
CA TRP A 34 -4.42 2.88 12.19
C TRP A 34 -5.00 2.58 10.81
N LEU A 35 -4.15 2.35 9.79
CA LEU A 35 -4.58 1.94 8.46
C LEU A 35 -5.36 0.62 8.46
N LEU A 36 -4.96 -0.33 9.31
CA LEU A 36 -5.64 -1.63 9.43
C LEU A 36 -6.97 -1.53 10.18
N SER A 37 -7.06 -0.66 11.19
CA SER A 37 -8.23 -0.61 12.09
C SER A 37 -9.23 0.45 11.63
N ASP A 38 -8.90 1.71 11.82
CA ASP A 38 -9.85 2.84 11.74
C ASP A 38 -9.86 3.55 10.40
N ALA A 39 -8.75 3.52 9.65
CA ALA A 39 -8.65 4.31 8.43
C ALA A 39 -9.69 3.87 7.41
N LYS A 40 -10.35 4.85 6.79
CA LYS A 40 -11.25 4.60 5.67
C LYS A 40 -10.49 4.48 4.35
N GLN A 41 -9.33 5.13 4.27
CA GLN A 41 -8.51 5.20 3.07
C GLN A 41 -7.07 5.60 3.43
N ILE A 42 -6.13 5.27 2.55
CA ILE A 42 -4.75 5.77 2.57
C ILE A 42 -4.63 7.03 1.69
N SER A 43 -3.76 7.96 2.09
CA SER A 43 -3.46 9.15 1.28
C SER A 43 -2.78 8.77 -0.03
N VAL A 44 -2.96 9.58 -1.08
CA VAL A 44 -2.35 9.36 -2.41
C VAL A 44 -0.83 9.26 -2.32
N GLU A 45 -0.20 10.18 -1.59
CA GLU A 45 1.25 10.20 -1.38
C GLU A 45 1.74 8.92 -0.69
N LYS A 46 1.02 8.48 0.36
CA LYS A 46 1.37 7.25 1.07
C LYS A 46 1.13 6.01 0.23
N ALA A 47 0.14 5.98 -0.66
CA ALA A 47 -0.03 4.88 -1.59
C ALA A 47 1.21 4.72 -2.52
N VAL A 48 1.80 5.82 -2.97
CA VAL A 48 3.04 5.81 -3.76
C VAL A 48 4.23 5.36 -2.92
N ASP A 49 4.36 5.85 -1.68
CA ASP A 49 5.43 5.42 -0.77
C ASP A 49 5.38 3.91 -0.51
N PHE A 50 4.17 3.35 -0.31
CA PHE A 50 3.97 1.91 -0.13
C PHE A 50 4.33 1.10 -1.38
N GLU A 51 3.95 1.57 -2.57
CA GLU A 51 4.32 0.90 -3.81
C GLU A 51 5.85 0.84 -3.97
N ARG A 52 6.53 1.94 -3.67
CA ARG A 52 8.01 1.99 -3.69
C ARG A 52 8.64 1.09 -2.64
N ALA A 53 8.17 1.14 -1.40
CA ALA A 53 8.69 0.32 -0.31
C ALA A 53 8.51 -1.18 -0.58
N THR A 54 7.37 -1.58 -1.17
CA THR A 54 7.08 -2.98 -1.51
C THR A 54 7.70 -3.45 -2.82
N GLY A 55 8.43 -2.59 -3.53
CA GLY A 55 8.99 -2.89 -4.85
C GLY A 55 7.92 -3.22 -5.89
N GLY A 56 6.74 -2.62 -5.79
CA GLY A 56 5.61 -2.85 -6.68
C GLY A 56 4.79 -4.12 -6.39
N LYS A 57 5.08 -4.86 -5.30
CA LYS A 57 4.25 -6.03 -4.89
C LYS A 57 2.86 -5.63 -4.42
N VAL A 58 2.71 -4.39 -3.96
CA VAL A 58 1.43 -3.74 -3.67
C VAL A 58 1.38 -2.47 -4.50
N SER A 59 0.44 -2.38 -5.44
CA SER A 59 0.36 -1.21 -6.31
C SER A 59 -0.44 -0.07 -5.67
N ARG A 60 -0.06 1.17 -5.99
CA ARG A 60 -0.84 2.36 -5.63
C ARG A 60 -2.26 2.34 -6.23
N HIS A 61 -2.44 1.63 -7.35
CA HIS A 61 -3.73 1.41 -7.99
C HIS A 61 -4.65 0.53 -7.13
N ASP A 62 -4.10 -0.46 -6.43
CA ASP A 62 -4.85 -1.31 -5.50
C ASP A 62 -5.19 -0.58 -4.20
N LEU A 63 -4.26 0.26 -3.74
CA LEU A 63 -4.42 1.06 -2.52
C LEU A 63 -5.41 2.22 -2.70
N ARG A 64 -5.39 2.87 -3.86
CA ARG A 64 -6.21 4.04 -4.20
C ARG A 64 -6.75 3.97 -5.64
N PRO A 65 -7.63 3.01 -5.95
CA PRO A 65 -8.23 2.88 -7.29
C PRO A 65 -9.05 4.11 -7.67
N ASP A 66 -9.65 4.80 -6.69
CA ASP A 66 -10.43 6.02 -6.89
C ASP A 66 -9.59 7.18 -7.45
N PHE A 67 -8.26 7.16 -7.26
CA PHE A 67 -7.36 8.21 -7.73
C PHE A 67 -6.50 7.77 -8.91
N PHE A 68 -5.94 6.56 -8.85
CA PHE A 68 -5.03 6.06 -9.88
C PHE A 68 -5.73 5.28 -11.00
N GLY A 69 -7.04 5.03 -10.86
CA GLY A 69 -7.80 4.18 -11.77
C GLY A 69 -7.43 2.69 -11.62
N SER A 70 -7.90 1.88 -12.56
CA SER A 70 -7.52 0.46 -12.62
C SER A 70 -6.02 0.34 -12.84
N ALA A 71 -5.39 -0.65 -12.21
CA ALA A 71 -4.00 -0.99 -12.49
C ALA A 71 -3.86 -1.17 -14.01
N PRO A 72 -2.78 -0.65 -14.64
CA PRO A 72 -2.55 -0.89 -16.05
C PRO A 72 -2.54 -2.40 -16.26
N ALA A 73 -3.56 -2.92 -16.95
CA ALA A 73 -3.60 -4.30 -17.37
C ALA A 73 -2.37 -4.49 -18.25
N GLU A 74 -1.44 -5.32 -17.79
CA GLU A 74 -0.24 -5.72 -18.53
C GLU A 74 0.77 -4.60 -18.84
N ARG A 75 1.96 -4.69 -18.22
CA ARG A 75 3.19 -4.48 -18.99
C ARG A 75 3.31 -5.65 -19.99
N ALA A 76 2.48 -5.65 -21.01
CA ALA A 76 2.73 -6.40 -22.24
C ALA A 76 3.81 -5.62 -23.01
N SER A 77 5.02 -6.16 -22.94
CA SER A 77 6.03 -6.12 -24.01
C SER A 77 6.51 -4.76 -24.52
N ALA A 78 7.74 -4.38 -24.12
CA ALA A 78 8.84 -3.97 -25.01
C ALA A 78 10.14 -3.84 -24.21
#